data_AF-A0A9W9IFY2-F1
#
_entry.id   AF-A0A9W9IFY2-F1
#
_cell.length_a   1.000
_cell.length_b   1.000
_cell.length_c   1.000
_cell.angle_alpha   90.00
_cell.angle_beta   90.00
_cell.angle_gamma   90.00
#
_symmetry.space_group_name_H-M   'P 1'
#
loop_
_entity.id
_entity.type
_entity.pdbx_description
1 polymer ?
#
loop_
_entity_poly.entity_id
_entity_poly.type
_entity_poly.pdbx_seq_one_letter_code
_entity_poly.pdbx_strand_id
1 'polypeptide(L)'
;MCHLNAPLKAIQIIQTPEQDDIVPLISDLIAMGMTVELQALLPKLKLPSPWGALTKEAAFCGKLEIFQLLWERLKRHNTQRSEQYYVISCACESIRGENIEVLEYLAPKVQIEPRYHLREGVDYMKLGANSESSLVFDIWKKKAGDFESHCLIYESLLGSLTESAKQERFADLLEENVTCGRLSRHQLSLALRRIASTTCAPSIARVLLKNGAVVDYKTKSTKGSELIRTPLLMAAGKNTKAGAELMKVLLLAGADPNASYRPKKDGGPKSVSMEIGAKSISKWLPFSWNELVEWTAAERSNNLQAKGTRPIDS
;
A
#
# COMPACT_ATOMS: atom_id res chain seq x y z
N MET A 1 -35.08 31.20 14.54
CA MET A 1 -34.61 30.89 13.17
C MET A 1 -35.34 29.66 12.70
N CYS A 2 -36.45 29.89 12.03
CA CYS A 2 -37.30 28.87 11.40
C CYS A 2 -36.84 28.71 9.96
N HIS A 3 -36.68 27.47 9.46
CA HIS A 3 -36.94 27.03 8.07
C HIS A 3 -36.47 25.57 7.92
N LEU A 4 -37.21 24.62 8.49
CA LEU A 4 -37.15 23.19 8.13
C LEU A 4 -38.59 22.69 8.22
N ASN A 5 -39.33 22.79 7.11
CA ASN A 5 -40.59 22.09 6.80
C ASN A 5 -41.20 22.68 5.52
N ALA A 6 -40.42 22.74 4.44
CA ALA A 6 -41.02 22.89 3.11
C ALA A 6 -41.38 21.47 2.64
N PRO A 7 -42.66 21.17 2.34
CA PRO A 7 -43.02 19.89 1.75
C PRO A 7 -42.32 19.75 0.40
N LEU A 8 -41.63 18.63 0.18
CA LEU A 8 -41.04 18.28 -1.10
C LEU A 8 -42.15 18.34 -2.16
N LYS A 9 -42.03 19.27 -3.13
CA LYS A 9 -42.94 19.35 -4.26
C LYS A 9 -42.90 18.01 -4.99
N ALA A 10 -44.08 17.46 -5.29
CA ALA A 10 -44.21 16.32 -6.18
C ALA A 10 -43.48 16.62 -7.49
N ILE A 11 -42.47 15.82 -7.80
CA ILE A 11 -41.69 15.92 -9.04
C ILE A 11 -42.69 15.74 -10.19
N GLN A 12 -43.02 16.83 -10.87
CA GLN A 12 -43.78 16.75 -12.12
C GLN A 12 -42.91 15.98 -13.11
N ILE A 13 -43.45 14.84 -13.57
CA ILE A 13 -42.78 13.94 -14.49
C ILE A 13 -42.56 14.70 -15.81
N ILE A 14 -41.34 15.20 -16.00
CA ILE A 14 -40.88 15.76 -17.27
C ILE A 14 -41.06 14.65 -18.32
N GLN A 15 -41.75 14.98 -19.41
CA GLN A 15 -41.92 14.08 -20.54
C GLN A 15 -40.56 13.87 -21.21
N THR A 16 -39.93 12.72 -20.90
CA THR A 16 -38.65 12.23 -21.45
C THR A 16 -37.49 13.24 -21.35
N PRO A 17 -36.88 13.42 -20.17
CA PRO A 17 -35.63 14.19 -20.06
C PRO A 17 -34.55 13.61 -20.98
N GLU A 18 -33.73 14.49 -21.55
CA GLU A 18 -32.58 14.10 -22.35
C GLU A 18 -31.58 13.33 -21.47
N GLN A 19 -30.78 12.47 -22.10
CA GLN A 19 -29.87 11.57 -21.40
C GLN A 19 -28.86 12.31 -20.49
N ASP A 20 -28.53 13.54 -20.84
CA ASP A 20 -27.57 14.40 -20.15
C ASP A 20 -28.14 15.01 -18.86
N ASP A 21 -29.46 15.18 -18.74
CA ASP A 21 -30.12 15.69 -17.53
C ASP A 21 -30.36 14.59 -16.49
N ILE A 22 -30.45 13.35 -16.95
CA ILE A 22 -30.79 12.20 -16.10
C ILE A 22 -29.62 11.79 -15.20
N VAL A 23 -28.39 11.83 -15.69
CA VAL A 23 -27.22 11.37 -14.91
C VAL A 23 -26.96 12.25 -13.67
N PRO A 24 -26.95 13.60 -13.78
CA PRO A 24 -26.87 14.48 -12.62
C PRO A 24 -27.99 14.23 -11.60
N LEU A 25 -29.22 14.05 -12.07
CA LEU A 25 -30.34 13.75 -11.18
C LEU A 25 -30.12 12.44 -10.40
N ILE A 26 -29.64 11.38 -11.06
CA ILE A 26 -29.35 10.10 -10.38
C ILE A 26 -28.21 10.27 -9.38
N SER A 27 -27.16 11.00 -9.73
CA SER A 27 -26.06 11.36 -8.83
C SER A 27 -26.58 12.08 -7.58
N ASP A 28 -27.46 13.07 -7.74
CA ASP A 28 -28.11 13.76 -6.63
C ASP A 28 -28.93 12.80 -5.75
N LEU A 29 -29.72 11.91 -6.35
CA LEU A 29 -30.50 10.90 -5.62
C LEU A 29 -29.59 9.93 -4.83
N ILE A 30 -28.44 9.54 -5.39
CA ILE A 30 -27.44 8.72 -4.72
C ILE A 30 -26.86 9.48 -3.52
N ALA A 31 -26.39 10.70 -3.72
CA ALA A 31 -25.81 11.52 -2.66
C ALA A 31 -26.81 11.75 -1.52
N MET A 32 -28.09 11.97 -1.84
CA MET A 32 -29.16 12.16 -0.86
C MET A 32 -29.67 10.86 -0.21
N GLY A 33 -29.27 9.67 -0.70
CA GLY A 33 -29.76 8.39 -0.17
C GLY A 33 -31.22 8.08 -0.50
N MET A 34 -31.74 8.65 -1.60
CA MET A 34 -33.14 8.53 -2.03
C MET A 34 -33.40 7.20 -2.76
N THR A 35 -33.35 6.10 -1.99
CA THR A 35 -33.42 4.72 -2.53
C THR A 35 -34.74 4.42 -3.24
N VAL A 36 -35.87 4.89 -2.70
CA VAL A 36 -37.21 4.61 -3.24
C VAL A 36 -37.41 5.32 -4.58
N GLU A 37 -37.03 6.58 -4.66
CA GLU A 37 -37.13 7.41 -5.87
C GLU A 37 -36.21 6.88 -6.95
N LEU A 38 -34.98 6.51 -6.58
CA LEU A 38 -34.06 5.86 -7.51
C LEU A 38 -34.65 4.55 -8.04
N GLN A 39 -35.19 3.69 -7.18
CA GLN A 39 -35.81 2.42 -7.58
C GLN A 39 -37.01 2.63 -8.51
N ALA A 40 -37.83 3.66 -8.28
CA ALA A 40 -38.94 4.01 -9.16
C ALA A 40 -38.49 4.55 -10.53
N LEU A 41 -37.33 5.21 -10.58
CA LEU A 41 -36.76 5.76 -11.81
C LEU A 41 -36.05 4.69 -12.65
N LEU A 42 -35.35 3.75 -12.01
CA LEU A 42 -34.50 2.75 -12.64
C LEU A 42 -35.14 2.00 -13.83
N PRO A 43 -36.38 1.46 -13.77
CA PRO A 43 -36.98 0.74 -14.90
C PRO A 43 -37.16 1.60 -16.15
N LYS A 44 -37.27 2.92 -15.99
CA LYS A 44 -37.50 3.87 -17.08
C LYS A 44 -36.21 4.27 -17.80
N LEU A 45 -35.07 4.00 -17.17
CA LEU A 45 -33.74 4.38 -17.67
C LEU A 45 -33.26 3.39 -18.74
N LYS A 46 -33.29 3.83 -19.99
CA LYS A 46 -32.63 3.15 -21.14
C LYS A 46 -31.20 3.66 -21.32
N LEU A 47 -30.41 3.65 -20.25
CA LEU A 47 -29.05 4.16 -20.27
C LEU A 47 -28.06 3.05 -20.66
N PRO A 48 -27.35 3.15 -21.80
CA PRO A 48 -26.42 2.10 -22.22
C PRO A 48 -25.09 2.09 -21.46
N SER A 49 -24.71 3.11 -20.68
CA SER A 49 -23.29 3.19 -20.23
C SER A 49 -22.88 3.88 -18.91
N PRO A 50 -23.70 4.62 -18.11
CA PRO A 50 -23.19 5.27 -16.90
C PRO A 50 -23.23 4.39 -15.64
N TRP A 51 -23.73 3.14 -15.71
CA TRP A 51 -23.93 2.28 -14.53
C TRP A 51 -22.65 2.08 -13.71
N GLY A 52 -21.51 1.92 -14.37
CA GLY A 52 -20.23 1.78 -13.68
C GLY A 52 -19.81 3.04 -12.90
N ALA A 53 -20.13 4.23 -13.42
CA ALA A 53 -19.83 5.49 -12.73
C ALA A 53 -20.76 5.69 -11.53
N LEU A 54 -22.06 5.51 -11.73
CA LEU A 54 -23.08 5.65 -10.68
C LEU A 54 -22.89 4.63 -9.54
N THR A 55 -22.48 3.39 -9.87
CA THR A 55 -22.22 2.36 -8.85
C THR A 55 -21.00 2.71 -8.00
N LYS A 56 -19.95 3.27 -8.61
CA LYS A 56 -18.76 3.78 -7.90
C LYS A 56 -19.09 4.97 -7.01
N GLU A 57 -19.93 5.88 -7.51
CA GLU A 57 -20.42 7.02 -6.73
C GLU A 57 -21.23 6.56 -5.52
N ALA A 58 -22.14 5.59 -5.68
CA ALA A 58 -22.87 5.01 -4.55
C ALA A 58 -21.94 4.37 -3.50
N ALA A 59 -20.84 3.74 -3.94
CA ALA A 59 -19.83 3.23 -3.03
C ALA A 59 -19.06 4.35 -2.30
N PHE A 60 -18.79 5.47 -2.99
CA PHE A 60 -18.18 6.66 -2.40
C PHE A 60 -19.11 7.42 -1.44
N CYS A 61 -20.42 7.39 -1.66
CA CYS A 61 -21.41 8.03 -0.78
C CYS A 61 -21.86 7.14 0.40
N GLY A 62 -21.45 5.88 0.42
CA GLY A 62 -21.76 4.94 1.51
C GLY A 62 -23.21 4.53 1.63
N LYS A 63 -23.97 4.55 0.52
CA LYS A 63 -25.38 4.17 0.51
C LYS A 63 -25.50 2.70 0.13
N LEU A 64 -25.43 1.78 1.11
CA LEU A 64 -25.33 0.34 0.84
C LEU A 64 -26.51 -0.20 0.01
N GLU A 65 -27.74 0.20 0.33
CA GLU A 65 -28.94 -0.26 -0.40
C GLU A 65 -28.94 0.23 -1.85
N ILE A 66 -28.60 1.50 -2.07
CA ILE A 66 -28.46 2.09 -3.40
C ILE A 66 -27.33 1.42 -4.17
N PHE A 67 -26.18 1.20 -3.52
CA PHE A 67 -25.05 0.51 -4.10
C PHE A 67 -25.46 -0.90 -4.57
N GLN A 68 -26.11 -1.69 -3.71
CA GLN A 68 -26.58 -3.03 -4.05
C GLN A 68 -27.57 -3.02 -5.22
N LEU A 69 -28.50 -2.06 -5.22
CA LEU A 69 -29.47 -1.88 -6.29
C LEU A 69 -28.80 -1.61 -7.66
N LEU A 70 -27.82 -0.71 -7.70
CA LEU A 70 -27.06 -0.39 -8.91
C LEU A 70 -26.13 -1.54 -9.32
N TRP A 71 -25.50 -2.20 -8.34
CA TRP A 71 -24.60 -3.33 -8.53
C TRP A 71 -25.28 -4.53 -9.19
N GLU A 72 -26.47 -4.91 -8.72
CA GLU A 72 -27.23 -6.02 -9.30
C GLU A 72 -27.66 -5.74 -10.75
N ARG A 73 -27.87 -4.48 -11.10
CA ARG A 73 -28.12 -4.09 -12.49
C ARG A 73 -26.84 -4.15 -13.33
N LEU A 74 -25.73 -3.65 -12.80
CA LEU A 74 -24.44 -3.66 -13.47
C LEU A 74 -23.97 -5.09 -13.79
N LYS A 75 -24.17 -6.04 -12.87
CA LYS A 75 -23.83 -7.46 -13.06
C LYS A 75 -24.52 -8.10 -14.26
N ARG A 76 -25.80 -7.82 -14.48
CA ARG A 76 -26.59 -8.41 -15.59
C ARG A 76 -26.02 -8.10 -16.97
N HIS A 77 -25.21 -7.05 -17.08
CA HIS A 77 -24.64 -6.57 -18.33
C HIS A 77 -23.15 -6.88 -18.49
N ASN A 78 -22.51 -7.52 -17.50
CA ASN A 78 -21.06 -7.67 -17.45
C ASN A 78 -20.58 -9.12 -17.52
N THR A 79 -19.37 -9.29 -18.05
CA THR A 79 -18.64 -10.55 -17.99
C THR A 79 -17.95 -10.71 -16.63
N GLN A 80 -17.61 -11.94 -16.23
CA GLN A 80 -16.92 -12.19 -14.96
C GLN A 80 -15.62 -11.39 -14.79
N ARG A 81 -14.85 -11.19 -15.88
CA ARG A 81 -13.60 -10.42 -15.83
C ARG A 81 -13.85 -8.92 -15.62
N SER A 82 -14.92 -8.37 -16.18
CA SER A 82 -15.30 -6.98 -15.89
C SER A 82 -15.86 -6.85 -14.47
N GLU A 83 -16.49 -7.89 -13.92
CA GLU A 83 -16.99 -7.87 -12.53
C GLU A 83 -15.88 -7.61 -11.50
N GLN A 84 -14.75 -8.34 -11.55
CA GLN A 84 -13.66 -8.14 -10.59
C GLN A 84 -13.06 -6.73 -10.66
N TYR A 85 -12.91 -6.19 -11.88
CA TYR A 85 -12.50 -4.79 -12.05
C TYR A 85 -13.46 -3.83 -11.32
N TYR A 86 -14.78 -4.02 -11.47
CA TYR A 86 -15.76 -3.17 -10.80
C TYR A 86 -15.81 -3.39 -9.28
N VAL A 87 -15.66 -4.63 -8.79
CA VAL A 87 -15.57 -4.92 -7.35
C VAL A 87 -14.40 -4.14 -6.75
N ILE A 88 -13.21 -4.26 -7.33
CA ILE A 88 -12.00 -3.56 -6.84
C ILE A 88 -12.19 -2.05 -6.93
N SER A 89 -12.69 -1.54 -8.06
CA SER A 89 -12.88 -0.10 -8.23
C SER A 89 -13.89 0.48 -7.24
N CYS A 90 -15.00 -0.22 -6.97
CA CYS A 90 -15.98 0.23 -5.96
C CYS A 90 -15.41 0.12 -4.55
N ALA A 91 -14.60 -0.90 -4.25
CA ALA A 91 -13.94 -1.04 -2.96
C ALA A 91 -12.91 0.10 -2.73
N CYS A 92 -12.21 0.54 -3.77
CA CYS A 92 -11.37 1.73 -3.74
C CYS A 92 -12.19 2.99 -3.41
N GLU A 93 -13.34 3.17 -4.06
CA GLU A 93 -14.21 4.32 -3.77
C GLU A 93 -14.77 4.29 -2.36
N SER A 94 -15.17 3.12 -1.84
CA SER A 94 -15.61 3.01 -0.45
C SER A 94 -14.49 3.31 0.55
N ILE A 95 -13.23 2.97 0.23
CA ILE A 95 -12.09 3.38 1.08
C ILE A 95 -11.91 4.90 1.04
N ARG A 96 -11.98 5.53 -0.15
CA ARG A 96 -11.81 6.99 -0.29
C ARG A 96 -12.91 7.79 0.40
N GLY A 97 -14.14 7.28 0.38
CA GLY A 97 -15.27 7.88 1.11
C GLY A 97 -15.37 7.43 2.56
N GLU A 98 -14.45 6.60 3.06
CA GLU A 98 -14.48 5.98 4.40
C GLU A 98 -15.80 5.25 4.74
N ASN A 99 -16.44 4.67 3.72
CA ASN A 99 -17.72 3.99 3.87
C ASN A 99 -17.54 2.53 4.27
N ILE A 100 -17.53 2.31 5.57
CA ILE A 100 -17.28 1.00 6.20
C ILE A 100 -18.27 -0.06 5.71
N GLU A 101 -19.57 0.22 5.71
CA GLU A 101 -20.60 -0.78 5.37
C GLU A 101 -20.47 -1.31 3.93
N VAL A 102 -20.21 -0.41 2.97
CA VAL A 102 -19.99 -0.80 1.58
C VAL A 102 -18.67 -1.57 1.43
N LEU A 103 -17.62 -1.15 2.14
CA LEU A 103 -16.34 -1.85 2.12
C LEU A 103 -16.44 -3.24 2.73
N GLU A 104 -17.16 -3.43 3.83
CA GLU A 104 -17.42 -4.75 4.43
C GLU A 104 -18.18 -5.66 3.47
N TYR A 105 -19.14 -5.10 2.73
CA TYR A 105 -19.84 -5.84 1.68
C TYR A 105 -18.87 -6.26 0.55
N LEU A 106 -17.96 -5.39 0.11
CA LEU A 106 -17.10 -5.63 -1.05
C LEU A 106 -15.82 -6.41 -0.75
N ALA A 107 -15.18 -6.19 0.40
CA ALA A 107 -13.87 -6.75 0.71
C ALA A 107 -13.79 -8.27 0.57
N PRO A 108 -14.77 -9.08 1.04
CA PRO A 108 -14.73 -10.53 0.83
C PRO A 108 -14.71 -10.95 -0.64
N LYS A 109 -15.27 -10.11 -1.53
CA LYS A 109 -15.42 -10.36 -2.97
C LYS A 109 -14.19 -9.94 -3.79
N VAL A 110 -13.29 -9.13 -3.21
CA VAL A 110 -12.07 -8.66 -3.88
C VAL A 110 -11.12 -9.84 -4.12
N GLN A 111 -10.72 -10.04 -5.38
CA GLN A 111 -9.70 -11.01 -5.76
C GLN A 111 -8.58 -10.30 -6.50
N ILE A 112 -7.35 -10.38 -5.97
CA ILE A 112 -6.16 -9.83 -6.62
C ILE A 112 -5.36 -10.99 -7.19
N GLU A 113 -5.49 -11.21 -8.49
CA GLU A 113 -4.72 -12.23 -9.18
C GLU A 113 -3.31 -11.74 -9.55
N PRO A 114 -2.27 -12.58 -9.45
CA PRO A 114 -0.88 -12.19 -9.76
C PRO A 114 -0.69 -11.85 -11.24
N ARG A 115 -1.43 -12.55 -12.11
CA ARG A 115 -1.27 -12.49 -13.57
C ARG A 115 -1.87 -11.22 -14.17
N TYR A 116 -2.72 -10.55 -13.40
CA TYR A 116 -3.37 -9.31 -13.80
C TYR A 116 -3.12 -8.31 -12.68
N HIS A 117 -1.92 -7.72 -12.68
CA HIS A 117 -1.63 -6.48 -11.96
C HIS A 117 -2.46 -5.33 -12.56
N LEU A 118 -3.78 -5.47 -12.50
CA LEU A 118 -4.71 -4.40 -12.76
C LEU A 118 -4.29 -3.25 -11.85
N ARG A 119 -4.15 -2.08 -12.45
CA ARG A 119 -3.78 -0.85 -11.77
C ARG A 119 -4.64 -0.64 -10.52
N GLU A 120 -5.90 -1.03 -10.63
CA GLU A 120 -6.93 -0.98 -9.59
C GLU A 120 -6.60 -1.87 -8.40
N GLY A 121 -6.07 -3.08 -8.61
CA GLY A 121 -5.67 -3.97 -7.52
C GLY A 121 -4.51 -3.39 -6.72
N VAL A 122 -3.53 -2.78 -7.41
CA VAL A 122 -2.43 -2.06 -6.77
C VAL A 122 -2.96 -0.83 -6.01
N ASP A 123 -3.90 -0.10 -6.59
CA ASP A 123 -4.50 1.07 -5.94
C ASP A 123 -5.32 0.69 -4.71
N TYR A 124 -6.07 -0.42 -4.74
CA TYR A 124 -6.78 -0.97 -3.58
C TYR A 124 -5.80 -1.31 -2.44
N MET A 125 -4.69 -1.99 -2.76
CA MET A 125 -3.66 -2.31 -1.77
C MET A 125 -3.07 -1.05 -1.14
N LYS A 126 -2.77 -0.04 -1.95
CA LYS A 126 -2.21 1.23 -1.46
C LYS A 126 -3.21 1.99 -0.60
N LEU A 127 -4.47 2.10 -1.04
CA LEU A 127 -5.52 2.83 -0.33
C LEU A 127 -5.79 2.19 1.03
N GLY A 128 -5.94 0.87 1.08
CA GLY A 128 -6.16 0.16 2.34
C GLY A 128 -4.98 0.30 3.31
N ALA A 129 -3.75 0.07 2.82
CA ALA A 129 -2.55 0.18 3.66
C ALA A 129 -2.31 1.60 4.20
N ASN A 130 -2.67 2.63 3.41
CA ASN A 130 -2.48 4.04 3.77
C ASN A 130 -3.73 4.72 4.36
N SER A 131 -4.79 3.98 4.68
CA SER A 131 -6.00 4.59 5.26
C SER A 131 -5.72 5.16 6.66
N GLU A 132 -6.24 6.35 6.94
CA GLU A 132 -6.22 6.93 8.29
C GLU A 132 -7.19 6.21 9.23
N SER A 133 -8.28 5.66 8.68
CA SER A 133 -9.27 4.90 9.44
C SER A 133 -8.71 3.53 9.83
N SER A 134 -8.63 3.27 11.14
CA SER A 134 -8.26 1.95 11.68
C SER A 134 -9.23 0.87 11.23
N LEU A 135 -10.54 1.17 11.20
CA LEU A 135 -11.57 0.23 10.75
C LEU A 135 -11.39 -0.16 9.28
N VAL A 136 -11.14 0.82 8.41
CA VAL A 136 -10.84 0.55 6.98
C VAL A 136 -9.60 -0.32 6.86
N PHE A 137 -8.53 0.03 7.60
CA PHE A 137 -7.31 -0.76 7.60
C PHE A 137 -7.56 -2.19 8.07
N ASP A 138 -8.34 -2.42 9.12
CA ASP A 138 -8.61 -3.75 9.67
C ASP A 138 -9.43 -4.62 8.71
N ILE A 139 -10.45 -4.05 8.06
CA ILE A 139 -11.23 -4.75 7.02
C ILE A 139 -10.33 -5.12 5.85
N TRP A 140 -9.52 -4.18 5.37
CA TRP A 140 -8.56 -4.41 4.31
C TRP A 140 -7.50 -5.44 4.71
N LYS A 141 -6.97 -5.35 5.93
CA LYS A 141 -5.93 -6.22 6.51
C LYS A 141 -6.39 -7.67 6.53
N LYS A 142 -7.63 -7.91 7.00
CA LYS A 142 -8.26 -9.23 7.00
C LYS A 142 -8.24 -9.82 5.59
N LYS A 143 -8.59 -9.01 4.59
CA LYS A 143 -8.58 -9.47 3.20
C LYS A 143 -7.17 -9.62 2.61
N ALA A 144 -6.24 -8.75 2.99
CA ALA A 144 -4.85 -8.83 2.59
C ALA A 144 -4.16 -10.13 3.07
N GLY A 145 -4.68 -10.72 4.16
CA GLY A 145 -4.35 -12.06 4.63
C GLY A 145 -4.72 -13.19 3.65
N ASP A 146 -5.64 -12.97 2.71
CA ASP A 146 -6.01 -13.96 1.69
C ASP A 146 -5.16 -13.84 0.42
N PHE A 147 -4.65 -12.65 0.11
CA PHE A 147 -3.89 -12.41 -1.12
C PHE A 147 -2.55 -13.10 -1.10
N GLU A 148 -2.00 -13.40 -2.29
CA GLU A 148 -0.66 -13.93 -2.38
C GLU A 148 0.37 -13.00 -1.72
N SER A 149 1.30 -13.58 -0.98
CA SER A 149 2.24 -12.83 -0.15
C SER A 149 3.14 -11.88 -0.94
N HIS A 150 3.32 -12.11 -2.24
CA HIS A 150 4.07 -11.21 -3.11
C HIS A 150 3.39 -9.84 -3.30
N CYS A 151 2.06 -9.74 -3.14
CA CYS A 151 1.32 -8.49 -3.24
C CYS A 151 1.69 -7.50 -2.12
N LEU A 152 1.94 -8.02 -0.90
CA LEU A 152 2.31 -7.21 0.28
C LEU A 152 3.69 -6.59 0.17
N ILE A 153 4.58 -7.20 -0.61
CA ILE A 153 5.95 -6.72 -0.78
C ILE A 153 6.15 -5.97 -2.09
N TYR A 154 5.07 -5.66 -2.83
CA TYR A 154 5.16 -5.01 -4.13
C TYR A 154 5.75 -3.60 -4.01
N GLU A 155 6.64 -3.23 -4.94
CA GLU A 155 7.44 -2.01 -4.82
C GLU A 155 6.57 -0.74 -4.75
N SER A 156 5.49 -0.67 -5.54
CA SER A 156 4.61 0.50 -5.53
C SER A 156 3.80 0.63 -4.24
N LEU A 157 3.46 -0.50 -3.59
CA LEU A 157 2.79 -0.50 -2.28
C LEU A 157 3.77 -0.01 -1.20
N LEU A 158 4.94 -0.65 -1.10
CA LEU A 158 5.98 -0.27 -0.13
C LEU A 158 6.42 1.18 -0.33
N GLY A 159 6.49 1.63 -1.58
CA GLY A 159 6.83 3.00 -1.95
C GLY A 159 5.78 4.04 -1.57
N SER A 160 4.53 3.63 -1.35
CA SER A 160 3.45 4.53 -0.93
C SER A 160 3.41 4.78 0.58
N LEU A 161 4.04 3.91 1.39
CA LEU A 161 4.03 3.99 2.85
C LEU A 161 5.02 5.06 3.35
N THR A 162 4.68 6.34 3.19
CA THR A 162 5.61 7.46 3.48
C THR A 162 5.59 7.91 4.93
N GLU A 163 4.54 7.61 5.69
CA GLU A 163 4.35 8.09 7.07
C GLU A 163 4.74 7.03 8.11
N SER A 164 5.35 7.46 9.23
CA SER A 164 5.86 6.54 10.26
C SER A 164 4.77 5.66 10.86
N ALA A 165 3.62 6.22 11.21
CA ALA A 165 2.51 5.48 11.81
C ALA A 165 1.99 4.37 10.88
N LYS A 166 1.87 4.67 9.58
CA LYS A 166 1.47 3.70 8.54
C LYS A 166 2.54 2.63 8.34
N GLN A 167 3.82 3.00 8.36
CA GLN A 167 4.94 2.06 8.27
C GLN A 167 4.98 1.10 9.46
N GLU A 168 4.75 1.59 10.68
CA GLU A 168 4.70 0.77 11.91
C GLU A 168 3.55 -0.23 11.84
N ARG A 169 2.33 0.25 11.58
CA ARG A 169 1.15 -0.61 11.43
C ARG A 169 1.31 -1.65 10.31
N PHE A 170 1.97 -1.27 9.21
CA PHE A 170 2.28 -2.21 8.13
C PHE A 170 3.39 -3.20 8.51
N ALA A 171 4.34 -2.81 9.36
CA ALA A 171 5.37 -3.70 9.88
C ALA A 171 4.76 -4.81 10.75
N ASP A 172 3.76 -4.49 11.56
CA ASP A 172 3.01 -5.48 12.36
C ASP A 172 2.31 -6.51 11.47
N LEU A 173 1.64 -6.04 10.39
CA LEU A 173 1.05 -6.92 9.39
C LEU A 173 2.09 -7.85 8.74
N LEU A 174 3.26 -7.33 8.40
CA LEU A 174 4.34 -8.16 7.84
C LEU A 174 4.83 -9.19 8.85
N GLU A 175 4.97 -8.83 10.13
CA GLU A 175 5.39 -9.75 11.20
C GLU A 175 4.39 -10.89 11.38
N GLU A 176 3.09 -10.60 11.37
CA GLU A 176 2.03 -11.61 11.39
C GLU A 176 2.13 -12.57 10.19
N ASN A 177 2.33 -12.02 8.98
CA ASN A 177 2.45 -12.82 7.76
C ASN A 177 3.70 -13.71 7.76
N VAL A 178 4.81 -13.25 8.34
CA VAL A 178 6.00 -14.08 8.52
C VAL A 178 5.74 -15.19 9.52
N THR A 179 5.12 -14.88 10.66
CA THR A 179 4.82 -15.85 11.71
C THR A 179 3.92 -16.98 11.19
N CYS A 180 3.02 -16.66 10.26
CA CYS A 180 2.18 -17.63 9.54
C CYS A 180 2.91 -18.36 8.39
N GLY A 181 4.21 -18.17 8.20
CA GLY A 181 5.01 -18.84 7.16
C GLY A 181 4.72 -18.40 5.72
N ARG A 182 4.03 -17.26 5.53
CA ARG A 182 3.58 -16.81 4.19
C ARG A 182 4.67 -16.14 3.37
N LEU A 183 5.74 -15.68 4.01
CA LEU A 183 6.84 -14.97 3.39
C LEU A 183 8.14 -15.77 3.47
N SER A 184 8.68 -16.14 2.31
CA SER A 184 9.98 -16.78 2.20
C SER A 184 11.13 -15.79 2.49
N ARG A 185 12.30 -16.34 2.87
CA ARG A 185 13.54 -15.57 3.03
C ARG A 185 13.87 -14.69 1.82
N HIS A 186 13.63 -15.21 0.61
CA HIS A 186 13.82 -14.46 -0.63
C HIS A 186 12.88 -13.25 -0.72
N GLN A 187 11.60 -13.45 -0.43
CA GLN A 187 10.60 -12.37 -0.43
C GLN A 187 10.92 -11.29 0.61
N LEU A 188 11.35 -11.68 1.82
CA LEU A 188 11.79 -10.74 2.86
C LEU A 188 12.99 -9.91 2.40
N SER A 189 13.97 -10.56 1.78
CA SER A 189 15.17 -9.91 1.25
C SER A 189 14.83 -8.96 0.08
N LEU A 190 13.88 -9.35 -0.77
CA LEU A 190 13.38 -8.50 -1.85
C LEU A 190 12.60 -7.29 -1.32
N ALA A 191 11.77 -7.47 -0.29
CA ALA A 191 11.06 -6.39 0.38
C ALA A 191 12.05 -5.39 1.00
N LEU A 192 13.10 -5.87 1.67
CA LEU A 192 14.15 -5.05 2.27
C LEU A 192 14.84 -4.16 1.22
N ARG A 193 15.13 -4.74 0.06
CA ARG A 193 15.68 -3.97 -1.08
C ARG A 193 14.69 -2.91 -1.59
N ARG A 194 13.41 -3.26 -1.74
CA ARG A 194 12.36 -2.33 -2.21
C ARG A 194 12.12 -1.17 -1.26
N ILE A 195 12.11 -1.40 0.06
CA ILE A 195 12.00 -0.28 1.01
C ILE A 195 13.24 0.61 0.96
N ALA A 196 14.43 0.03 0.78
CA ALA A 196 15.67 0.80 0.67
C ALA A 196 15.71 1.64 -0.61
N SER A 197 15.13 1.18 -1.72
CA SER A 197 15.00 1.96 -2.97
C SER A 197 13.93 3.04 -2.90
N THR A 198 12.92 2.91 -2.03
CA THR A 198 11.74 3.78 -1.98
C THR A 198 11.71 4.64 -0.71
N THR A 199 11.01 4.21 0.34
CA THR A 199 10.66 5.00 1.54
C THR A 199 11.73 5.03 2.62
N CYS A 200 12.68 4.09 2.58
CA CYS A 200 13.65 3.85 3.65
C CYS A 200 13.02 3.59 5.02
N ALA A 201 11.85 2.94 5.08
CA ALA A 201 11.08 2.68 6.30
C ALA A 201 11.83 1.82 7.33
N PRO A 202 12.37 2.39 8.44
CA PRO A 202 13.21 1.63 9.37
C PRO A 202 12.42 0.60 10.20
N SER A 203 11.15 0.87 10.51
CA SER A 203 10.25 -0.07 11.22
C SER A 203 10.05 -1.36 10.42
N ILE A 204 9.69 -1.23 9.15
CA ILE A 204 9.56 -2.37 8.23
C ILE A 204 10.90 -3.11 8.09
N ALA A 205 12.01 -2.38 7.91
CA ALA A 205 13.34 -3.01 7.79
C ALA A 205 13.70 -3.88 9.00
N ARG A 206 13.42 -3.41 10.22
CA ARG A 206 13.67 -4.17 11.46
C ARG A 206 12.91 -5.49 11.49
N VAL A 207 11.62 -5.48 11.14
CA VAL A 207 10.81 -6.71 11.07
C VAL A 207 11.37 -7.67 10.03
N LEU A 208 11.71 -7.18 8.83
CA LEU A 208 12.27 -8.03 7.77
C LEU A 208 13.60 -8.68 8.18
N LEU A 209 14.51 -7.91 8.79
CA LEU A 209 15.83 -8.38 9.23
C LEU A 209 15.72 -9.35 10.42
N LYS A 210 14.88 -9.04 11.41
CA LYS A 210 14.56 -9.93 12.54
C LYS A 210 14.11 -11.31 12.05
N ASN A 211 13.40 -11.33 10.94
CA ASN A 211 12.84 -12.53 10.32
C ASN A 211 13.73 -13.16 9.24
N GLY A 212 15.02 -12.80 9.18
CA GLY A 212 16.01 -13.50 8.37
C GLY A 212 16.19 -12.97 6.94
N ALA A 213 15.67 -11.79 6.60
CA ALA A 213 16.05 -11.10 5.37
C ALA A 213 17.58 -11.00 5.26
N VAL A 214 18.11 -11.27 4.06
CA VAL A 214 19.55 -11.17 3.79
C VAL A 214 19.90 -9.69 3.68
N VAL A 215 20.71 -9.18 4.61
CA VAL A 215 21.03 -7.75 4.73
C VAL A 215 21.70 -7.19 3.46
N ASP A 216 22.63 -7.95 2.86
CA ASP A 216 23.32 -7.60 1.63
C ASP A 216 22.70 -8.28 0.40
N TYR A 217 21.38 -8.46 0.40
CA TYR A 217 20.68 -9.10 -0.70
C TYR A 217 20.89 -8.36 -2.02
N LYS A 218 21.15 -9.15 -3.06
CA LYS A 218 21.48 -8.70 -4.41
C LYS A 218 20.61 -9.48 -5.39
N THR A 219 19.92 -8.78 -6.31
CA THR A 219 19.22 -9.47 -7.41
C THR A 219 20.12 -9.59 -8.61
N LYS A 220 20.09 -10.75 -9.26
CA LYS A 220 20.72 -10.93 -10.56
C LYS A 220 20.05 -9.99 -11.56
N SER A 221 20.82 -9.12 -12.20
CA SER A 221 20.30 -8.35 -13.33
C SER A 221 20.06 -9.31 -14.50
N THR A 222 18.83 -9.39 -14.99
CA THR A 222 18.50 -10.18 -16.19
C THR A 222 19.05 -9.55 -17.47
N LYS A 223 19.46 -8.28 -17.43
CA LYS A 223 19.95 -7.50 -18.57
C LYS A 223 21.45 -7.17 -18.51
N GLY A 224 22.24 -8.04 -17.86
CA GLY A 224 23.71 -8.02 -17.87
C GLY A 224 24.40 -6.74 -17.37
N SER A 225 23.64 -5.75 -16.87
CA SER A 225 24.14 -4.39 -16.72
C SER A 225 23.51 -3.59 -15.57
N GLU A 226 22.47 -4.09 -14.89
CA GLU A 226 21.93 -3.33 -13.75
C GLU A 226 22.89 -3.39 -12.55
N LEU A 227 23.10 -2.20 -11.99
CA LEU A 227 23.89 -1.93 -10.81
C LEU A 227 23.31 -2.76 -9.66
N ILE A 228 23.99 -3.86 -9.34
CA ILE A 228 23.61 -4.74 -8.25
C ILE A 228 23.90 -3.99 -6.94
N ARG A 229 22.95 -3.16 -6.50
CA ARG A 229 23.03 -2.39 -5.26
C ARG A 229 22.44 -3.20 -4.10
N THR A 230 23.18 -3.27 -3.01
CA THR A 230 22.66 -3.75 -1.72
C THR A 230 21.66 -2.75 -1.15
N PRO A 231 20.79 -3.15 -0.20
CA PRO A 231 19.94 -2.22 0.53
C PRO A 231 20.72 -1.03 1.12
N LEU A 232 21.93 -1.26 1.65
CA LEU A 232 22.76 -0.20 2.21
C LEU A 232 23.18 0.84 1.16
N LEU A 233 23.62 0.39 -0.03
CA LEU A 233 23.94 1.28 -1.15
C LEU A 233 22.71 2.09 -1.61
N MET A 234 21.51 1.51 -1.58
CA MET A 234 20.28 2.21 -1.95
C MET A 234 19.91 3.29 -0.93
N ALA A 235 19.98 2.97 0.36
CA ALA A 235 19.72 3.92 1.44
C ALA A 235 20.75 5.06 1.45
N ALA A 236 22.04 4.74 1.25
CA ALA A 236 23.12 5.72 1.20
C ALA A 236 23.01 6.71 0.04
N GLY A 237 22.34 6.33 -1.06
CA GLY A 237 22.04 7.24 -2.16
C GLY A 237 21.00 8.33 -1.83
N LYS A 238 20.33 8.26 -0.67
CA LYS A 238 19.25 9.19 -0.28
C LYS A 238 19.71 10.08 0.88
N ASN A 239 19.73 11.40 0.65
CA ASN A 239 20.02 12.38 1.68
C ASN A 239 18.76 12.77 2.47
N THR A 240 18.22 11.83 3.24
CA THR A 240 17.02 12.02 4.06
C THR A 240 17.21 11.43 5.46
N LYS A 241 16.44 11.91 6.44
CA LYS A 241 16.44 11.34 7.80
C LYS A 241 16.13 9.83 7.79
N ALA A 242 15.11 9.40 7.04
CA ALA A 242 14.76 7.99 6.91
C ALA A 242 15.90 7.16 6.28
N GLY A 243 16.58 7.71 5.26
CA GLY A 243 17.77 7.08 4.68
C GLY A 243 18.89 6.88 5.70
N ALA A 244 19.18 7.89 6.53
CA ALA A 244 20.17 7.82 7.59
C ALA A 244 19.82 6.78 8.67
N GLU A 245 18.57 6.79 9.15
CA GLU A 245 18.08 5.80 10.12
C GLU A 245 18.11 4.38 9.56
N LEU A 246 17.74 4.19 8.28
CA LEU A 246 17.83 2.89 7.64
C LEU A 246 19.27 2.41 7.49
N MET A 247 20.22 3.29 7.13
CA MET A 247 21.65 2.94 7.10
C MET A 247 22.13 2.42 8.46
N LYS A 248 21.76 3.11 9.55
CA LYS A 248 22.08 2.66 10.92
C LYS A 248 21.49 1.26 11.21
N VAL A 249 20.22 1.03 10.87
CA VAL A 249 19.57 -0.28 11.05
C VAL A 249 20.29 -1.39 10.26
N LEU A 250 20.62 -1.13 9.00
CA LEU A 250 21.30 -2.09 8.13
C LEU A 250 22.71 -2.42 8.65
N LEU A 251 23.47 -1.41 9.06
CA LEU A 251 24.79 -1.61 9.66
C LEU A 251 24.70 -2.42 10.97
N LEU A 252 23.76 -2.11 11.86
CA LEU A 252 23.52 -2.93 13.07
C LEU A 252 23.16 -4.39 12.74
N ALA A 253 22.50 -4.63 11.61
CA ALA A 253 22.21 -5.97 11.12
C ALA A 253 23.36 -6.63 10.32
N GLY A 254 24.53 -5.99 10.25
CA GLY A 254 25.74 -6.55 9.64
C GLY A 254 25.90 -6.29 8.15
N ALA A 255 25.25 -5.25 7.60
CA ALA A 255 25.50 -4.81 6.23
C ALA A 255 26.98 -4.45 6.02
N ASP A 256 27.53 -4.81 4.86
CA ASP A 256 28.91 -4.46 4.49
C ASP A 256 29.06 -2.95 4.20
N PRO A 257 29.75 -2.16 5.05
CA PRO A 257 29.95 -0.72 4.84
C PRO A 257 30.85 -0.42 3.63
N ASN A 258 31.63 -1.39 3.16
CA ASN A 258 32.54 -1.26 2.03
C ASN A 258 31.90 -1.75 0.72
N ALA A 259 30.61 -2.08 0.74
CA ALA A 259 29.88 -2.47 -0.46
C ALA A 259 30.05 -1.40 -1.56
N SER A 260 30.32 -1.86 -2.78
CA SER A 260 30.47 -0.98 -3.94
C SER A 260 29.76 -1.52 -5.16
N TYR A 261 29.47 -0.63 -6.09
CA TYR A 261 28.92 -0.97 -7.41
C TYR A 261 29.64 -0.14 -8.48
N ARG A 262 29.66 -0.64 -9.72
CA ARG A 262 30.23 0.09 -10.86
C ARG A 262 29.11 0.71 -11.69
N PRO A 263 28.94 2.05 -11.70
CA PRO A 263 27.97 2.74 -12.55
C PRO A 263 28.11 2.37 -14.03
N LYS A 264 27.01 2.42 -14.79
CA LYS A 264 27.02 2.09 -16.24
C LYS A 264 27.82 3.08 -17.09
N LYS A 265 27.89 4.34 -16.69
CA LYS A 265 28.66 5.39 -17.38
C LYS A 265 29.98 5.54 -16.67
N ASP A 266 31.10 5.19 -17.33
CA ASP A 266 32.56 5.40 -17.10
C ASP A 266 33.09 5.89 -15.75
N GLY A 267 32.31 5.76 -14.69
CA GLY A 267 32.65 6.10 -13.33
C GLY A 267 33.30 4.88 -12.72
N GLY A 268 34.42 5.11 -12.03
CA GLY A 268 35.01 4.12 -11.14
C GLY A 268 33.99 3.56 -10.14
N PRO A 269 34.35 2.48 -9.43
CA PRO A 269 33.50 1.89 -8.40
C PRO A 269 33.06 2.96 -7.39
N LYS A 270 31.75 3.03 -7.12
CA LYS A 270 31.18 3.85 -6.07
C LYS A 270 30.91 3.00 -4.84
N SER A 271 31.57 3.32 -3.73
CA SER A 271 31.32 2.72 -2.41
C SER A 271 30.17 3.43 -1.70
N VAL A 272 29.66 2.81 -0.63
CA VAL A 272 28.65 3.43 0.26
C VAL A 272 29.08 4.81 0.74
N SER A 273 30.32 4.96 1.21
CA SER A 273 30.87 6.23 1.70
C SER A 273 30.92 7.36 0.67
N MET A 274 30.87 7.03 -0.63
CA MET A 274 30.88 8.02 -1.71
C MET A 274 29.49 8.58 -2.04
N GLU A 275 28.43 7.89 -1.62
CA GLU A 275 27.04 8.28 -1.86
C GLU A 275 26.64 9.52 -1.04
N ILE A 276 25.72 10.31 -1.58
CA ILE A 276 25.36 11.62 -1.02
C ILE A 276 24.77 11.53 0.39
N GLY A 277 23.95 10.52 0.68
CA GLY A 277 23.35 10.30 1.98
C GLY A 277 24.38 9.93 3.05
N ALA A 278 25.37 9.09 2.70
CA ALA A 278 26.46 8.76 3.62
C ALA A 278 27.36 9.97 3.92
N LYS A 279 27.70 10.77 2.90
CA LYS A 279 28.49 12.00 3.07
C LYS A 279 27.79 13.04 3.94
N SER A 280 26.47 13.12 3.85
CA SER A 280 25.65 14.07 4.61
C SER A 280 25.01 13.47 5.86
N ILE A 281 25.49 12.32 6.34
CA ILE A 281 24.83 11.59 7.43
C ILE A 281 24.82 12.35 8.76
N SER A 282 25.83 13.18 9.00
CA SER A 282 25.95 14.05 10.18
C SER A 282 24.85 15.12 10.27
N LYS A 283 24.12 15.37 9.18
CA LYS A 283 22.93 16.23 9.19
C LYS A 283 21.76 15.58 9.95
N TRP A 284 21.70 14.25 9.98
CA TRP A 284 20.55 13.49 10.45
C TRP A 284 20.83 12.66 11.70
N LEU A 285 22.09 12.24 11.87
CA LEU A 285 22.58 11.47 13.00
C LEU A 285 23.78 12.20 13.64
N PRO A 286 24.05 12.02 14.94
CA PRO A 286 25.20 12.63 15.62
C PRO A 286 26.51 11.89 15.32
N PHE A 287 26.70 11.45 14.07
CA PHE A 287 27.87 10.67 13.62
C PHE A 287 28.27 11.13 12.21
N SER A 288 29.56 11.15 11.93
CA SER A 288 30.11 10.99 10.58
C SER A 288 29.92 9.55 10.08
N TRP A 289 30.15 9.31 8.79
CA TRP A 289 30.06 7.96 8.23
C TRP A 289 30.98 6.96 8.93
N ASN A 290 32.25 7.34 9.17
CA ASN A 290 33.23 6.45 9.80
C ASN A 290 32.86 6.19 11.27
N GLU A 291 32.48 7.21 12.02
CA GLU A 291 32.03 7.06 13.41
C GLU A 291 30.80 6.14 13.51
N LEU A 292 29.86 6.23 12.58
CA LEU A 292 28.71 5.33 12.55
C LEU A 292 29.13 3.88 12.28
N VAL A 293 30.04 3.65 11.33
CA VAL A 293 30.55 2.30 11.02
C VAL A 293 31.27 1.70 12.22
N GLU A 294 32.15 2.46 12.87
CA GLU A 294 32.87 2.04 14.07
C GLU A 294 31.91 1.76 15.23
N TRP A 295 30.99 2.70 15.51
CA TRP A 295 30.00 2.54 16.57
C TRP A 295 29.13 1.30 16.37
N THR A 296 28.59 1.08 15.16
CA THR A 296 27.78 -0.11 14.89
C THR A 296 28.59 -1.40 14.96
N ALA A 297 29.88 -1.39 14.59
CA ALA A 297 30.76 -2.55 14.73
C ALA A 297 31.03 -2.91 16.19
N ALA A 298 31.27 -1.91 17.04
CA ALA A 298 31.41 -2.08 18.48
C ALA A 298 30.10 -2.63 19.09
N GLU A 299 28.96 -2.05 18.72
CA GLU A 299 27.64 -2.44 19.21
C GLU A 299 27.31 -3.90 18.86
N ARG A 300 27.59 -4.35 17.62
CA ARG A 300 27.42 -5.75 17.23
C ARG A 300 28.32 -6.69 18.04
N SER A 301 29.56 -6.29 18.30
CA SER A 301 30.53 -7.08 19.07
C SER A 301 30.08 -7.25 20.52
N ASN A 302 29.60 -6.18 21.16
CA ASN A 302 29.08 -6.21 22.53
C ASN A 302 27.85 -7.13 22.65
N ASN A 303 26.93 -7.05 21.69
CA ASN A 303 25.73 -7.89 21.67
C ASN A 303 26.03 -9.39 21.48
N LEU A 304 27.12 -9.74 20.78
CA LEU A 304 27.60 -11.12 20.68
C LEU A 304 28.16 -11.63 22.01
N GLN A 305 28.95 -10.80 22.71
CA GLN A 305 29.49 -11.15 24.03
C GLN A 305 28.37 -11.36 25.06
N ALA A 306 27.35 -10.49 25.09
CA ALA A 306 26.22 -10.60 26.01
C ALA A 306 25.33 -11.84 25.76
N LYS A 307 25.28 -12.36 24.53
CA LYS A 307 24.58 -13.62 24.22
C LYS A 307 25.40 -14.86 24.58
N GLY A 308 26.73 -14.78 24.50
CA GLY A 308 27.65 -15.86 24.85
C GLY A 308 27.88 -16.06 26.36
N THR A 309 27.57 -15.06 27.19
CA THR A 309 27.74 -15.12 28.65
C THR A 309 26.49 -15.54 29.43
N ARG A 310 25.41 -15.96 28.76
CA ARG A 310 24.29 -16.62 29.45
C ARG A 310 24.79 -17.97 29.98
N PRO A 311 24.75 -18.22 31.31
CA PRO A 311 25.08 -19.53 31.85
C PRO A 311 24.21 -20.57 31.17
N ILE A 312 24.84 -21.63 30.67
CA ILE A 312 24.12 -22.85 30.32
C ILE A 312 23.73 -23.45 31.67
N ASP A 313 22.53 -23.12 32.15
CA ASP A 313 21.96 -23.78 33.32
C ASP A 313 21.96 -25.28 33.02
N SER A 314 22.84 -25.98 33.75
CA SER A 314 23.10 -27.41 33.69
C SER A 314 22.15 -28.15 34.62
#